data_AF-A0A2Z4ANE1-F1
#
_entry.id   AF-A0A2Z4ANE1-F1
#
_cell.length_a   1.000
_cell.length_b   1.000
_cell.length_c   1.000
_cell.angle_alpha   90.00
_cell.angle_beta   90.00
_cell.angle_gamma   90.00
#
_symmetry.space_group_name_H-M   'P 1'
#
loop_
_entity.id
_entity.type
_entity.pdbx_description
1 polymer ?
#
loop_
_entity_poly.entity_id
_entity_poly.type
_entity_poly.pdbx_seq_one_letter_code
_entity_poly.pdbx_strand_id
1 'polypeptide(L)'
;MSSRQKSGVFQDSSSVTSRINYHSTAFADSMPGLAAPGATSQRLAHLEEHGFVIITDFVGNPWIPVLREAGRRITEACAPEYGYSKLDCSKGYVHRAKADEAWAIRGLIHPAFGEPCFAQFLGSPDFLNFVDSWCDLKPHELEMTAMLLWCNPRKNEHKLGWHRDATWWGTGEPHRAQRVDRGSTLDDYSEEVEKIRWKEIQEKNAKSLQERNGVSLFLALVDEECHELVPGSHKRWRTPFEHDVLLPKKMKDMGVPYTPSWNGIDPLPDQVAIRLKAGEALIRIGSNIHTGHTVPEQERNTLSIGWSKWEDPNTKEPMVADARYAWQLDPAVREALPHKWMKIAWDRWAEKQKLGETLEDRYTEFDIERIKGGELVGWRGELERQAVEAGEKWEPFQTLS
;
A
#
# COMPACT_ATOMS: atom_id res chain seq x y z
N MET A 1 -11.18 -22.67 -74.69
CA MET A 1 -10.23 -22.47 -73.58
C MET A 1 -10.49 -21.08 -73.01
N SER A 2 -11.25 -21.02 -71.92
CA SER A 2 -11.93 -19.82 -71.42
C SER A 2 -11.20 -19.27 -70.20
N SER A 3 -10.79 -18.01 -70.26
CA SER A 3 -10.27 -17.22 -69.16
C SER A 3 -11.35 -16.98 -68.11
N ARG A 4 -11.10 -17.38 -66.85
CA ARG A 4 -11.92 -17.02 -65.68
C ARG A 4 -11.09 -16.18 -64.71
N GLN A 5 -11.63 -15.02 -64.39
CA GLN A 5 -11.31 -14.19 -63.23
C GLN A 5 -11.32 -15.04 -61.95
N LYS A 6 -10.33 -14.84 -61.08
CA LYS A 6 -10.39 -15.28 -59.68
C LYS A 6 -10.51 -14.04 -58.79
N SER A 7 -11.71 -13.88 -58.25
CA SER A 7 -12.02 -13.07 -57.08
C SER A 7 -11.35 -13.68 -55.84
N GLY A 8 -10.40 -12.96 -55.24
CA GLY A 8 -9.86 -13.28 -53.93
C GLY A 8 -10.68 -12.59 -52.85
N VAL A 9 -11.38 -13.38 -52.04
CA VAL A 9 -12.05 -12.95 -50.82
C VAL A 9 -10.95 -12.74 -49.77
N PHE A 10 -10.74 -11.50 -49.34
CA PHE A 10 -10.01 -11.19 -48.12
C PHE A 10 -10.91 -11.54 -46.94
N GLN A 11 -10.60 -12.66 -46.26
CA GLN A 11 -11.09 -12.88 -44.90
C GLN A 11 -10.25 -12.01 -43.97
N ASP A 12 -10.93 -11.03 -43.38
CA ASP A 12 -10.44 -10.18 -42.30
C ASP A 12 -10.14 -11.06 -41.08
N SER A 13 -8.86 -11.38 -40.88
CA SER A 13 -8.39 -12.06 -39.68
C SER A 13 -8.40 -11.03 -38.55
N SER A 14 -9.55 -10.91 -37.89
CA SER A 14 -9.70 -10.22 -36.61
C SER A 14 -8.53 -10.59 -35.70
N SER A 15 -7.72 -9.58 -35.37
CA SER A 15 -6.65 -9.66 -34.38
C SER A 15 -7.24 -9.91 -33.00
N VAL A 16 -7.51 -11.17 -32.69
CA VAL A 16 -7.59 -11.62 -31.31
C VAL A 16 -6.15 -11.71 -30.83
N THR A 17 -5.57 -10.56 -30.46
CA THR A 17 -4.41 -10.55 -29.58
C THR A 17 -4.83 -11.28 -28.32
N SER A 18 -4.31 -12.49 -28.16
CA SER A 18 -4.43 -13.27 -26.93
C SER A 18 -4.01 -12.39 -25.77
N ARG A 19 -4.97 -11.96 -24.95
CA ARG A 19 -4.69 -11.51 -23.59
C ARG A 19 -4.07 -12.73 -22.90
N ILE A 20 -2.75 -12.79 -22.85
CA ILE A 20 -2.04 -13.78 -22.05
C ILE A 20 -2.61 -13.65 -20.64
N ASN A 21 -3.10 -14.77 -20.08
CA ASN A 21 -3.82 -14.84 -18.80
C ASN A 21 -3.14 -13.95 -17.74
N TYR A 22 -3.72 -12.76 -17.53
CA TYR A 22 -3.14 -11.64 -16.79
C TYR A 22 -3.38 -11.74 -15.27
N HIS A 23 -4.11 -12.77 -14.82
CA HIS A 23 -4.54 -12.92 -13.43
C HIS A 23 -4.61 -14.38 -13.00
N SER A 24 -4.79 -14.57 -11.70
CA SER A 24 -5.54 -15.75 -11.27
C SER A 24 -6.83 -15.87 -12.08
N THR A 25 -7.12 -17.07 -12.56
CA THR A 25 -8.38 -17.37 -13.22
C THR A 25 -9.55 -17.47 -12.23
N ALA A 26 -9.26 -17.46 -10.92
CA ALA A 26 -10.23 -17.45 -9.86
C ALA A 26 -10.38 -16.05 -9.27
N PHE A 27 -11.63 -15.65 -9.01
CA PHE A 27 -11.97 -14.34 -8.48
C PHE A 27 -12.70 -14.48 -7.15
N ALA A 28 -12.44 -13.53 -6.26
CA ALA A 28 -13.27 -13.29 -5.09
C ALA A 28 -14.08 -12.01 -5.32
N ASP A 29 -15.40 -12.15 -5.37
CA ASP A 29 -16.36 -11.05 -5.48
C ASP A 29 -17.07 -10.82 -4.13
N SER A 30 -17.76 -9.70 -3.97
CA SER A 30 -18.60 -9.45 -2.80
C SER A 30 -19.75 -10.48 -2.70
N MET A 31 -20.06 -10.91 -1.47
CA MET A 31 -21.08 -11.93 -1.21
C MET A 31 -22.34 -11.32 -0.61
N PRO A 32 -23.55 -11.61 -1.14
CA PRO A 32 -24.80 -11.13 -0.57
C PRO A 32 -25.00 -11.49 0.91
N GLY A 33 -24.51 -12.67 1.32
CA GLY A 33 -24.55 -13.13 2.71
C GLY A 33 -23.66 -12.32 3.68
N LEU A 34 -22.75 -11.49 3.15
CA LEU A 34 -21.85 -10.62 3.90
C LEU A 34 -22.17 -9.13 3.69
N ALA A 35 -23.33 -8.78 3.12
CA ALA A 35 -23.66 -7.39 2.76
C ALA A 35 -24.05 -6.51 3.96
N ALA A 36 -24.42 -7.10 5.12
CA ALA A 36 -24.82 -6.34 6.30
C ALA A 36 -23.64 -5.53 6.87
N PRO A 37 -23.83 -4.24 7.21
CA PRO A 37 -22.74 -3.32 7.54
C PRO A 37 -22.04 -3.64 8.87
N GLY A 38 -20.82 -3.11 9.02
CA GLY A 38 -20.00 -3.28 10.23
C GLY A 38 -19.41 -4.68 10.41
N ALA A 39 -18.94 -4.98 11.62
CA ALA A 39 -18.24 -6.22 11.98
C ALA A 39 -19.21 -7.35 12.38
N THR A 40 -20.09 -7.78 11.47
CA THR A 40 -21.02 -8.89 11.72
C THR A 40 -20.28 -10.21 11.98
N SER A 41 -20.90 -11.13 12.73
CA SER A 41 -20.31 -12.44 13.01
C SER A 41 -19.95 -13.20 11.73
N GLN A 42 -20.74 -13.05 10.67
CA GLN A 42 -20.49 -13.68 9.36
C GLN A 42 -19.25 -13.08 8.68
N ARG A 43 -19.09 -11.74 8.70
CA ARG A 43 -17.91 -11.08 8.14
C ARG A 43 -16.64 -11.43 8.92
N LEU A 44 -16.74 -11.46 10.26
CA LEU A 44 -15.62 -11.84 11.11
C LEU A 44 -15.22 -13.30 10.92
N ALA A 45 -16.19 -14.21 10.83
CA ALA A 45 -15.91 -15.62 10.53
C ALA A 45 -15.25 -15.78 9.15
N HIS A 46 -15.72 -15.06 8.13
CA HIS A 46 -15.12 -15.09 6.80
C HIS A 46 -13.68 -14.54 6.80
N LEU A 47 -13.46 -13.41 7.50
CA LEU A 47 -12.14 -12.81 7.65
C LEU A 47 -11.18 -13.71 8.43
N GLU A 48 -11.65 -14.38 9.49
CA GLU A 48 -10.89 -15.38 10.23
C GLU A 48 -10.52 -16.59 9.37
N GLU A 49 -11.48 -17.09 8.58
CA GLU A 49 -11.30 -18.28 7.76
C GLU A 49 -10.34 -18.04 6.59
N HIS A 50 -10.55 -16.96 5.85
CA HIS A 50 -9.90 -16.69 4.56
C HIS A 50 -8.86 -15.56 4.59
N GLY A 51 -8.80 -14.78 5.66
CA GLY A 51 -7.82 -13.70 5.83
C GLY A 51 -8.17 -12.43 5.06
N PHE A 52 -9.38 -12.36 4.48
CA PHE A 52 -9.93 -11.18 3.87
C PHE A 52 -11.46 -11.17 3.92
N VAL A 53 -12.07 -10.02 3.68
CA VAL A 53 -13.49 -9.84 3.44
C VAL A 53 -13.70 -8.62 2.55
N ILE A 54 -14.63 -8.73 1.59
CA ILE A 54 -15.09 -7.60 0.78
C ILE A 54 -16.37 -7.05 1.43
N ILE A 55 -16.36 -5.77 1.76
CA ILE A 55 -17.48 -5.06 2.35
C ILE A 55 -18.12 -4.12 1.32
N THR A 56 -19.42 -3.92 1.43
CA THR A 56 -20.23 -3.09 0.51
C THR A 56 -20.75 -1.80 1.16
N ASP A 57 -20.19 -1.44 2.32
CA ASP A 57 -20.68 -0.37 3.20
C ASP A 57 -20.61 1.03 2.55
N PHE A 58 -19.79 1.21 1.51
CA PHE A 58 -19.64 2.48 0.78
C PHE A 58 -20.23 2.43 -0.64
N VAL A 59 -20.93 1.36 -1.01
CA VAL A 59 -21.58 1.27 -2.33
C VAL A 59 -22.66 2.34 -2.44
N GLY A 60 -22.58 3.16 -3.49
CA GLY A 60 -23.49 4.28 -3.69
C GLY A 60 -23.21 5.52 -2.82
N ASN A 61 -22.13 5.50 -2.04
CA ASN A 61 -21.76 6.65 -1.21
C ASN A 61 -21.37 7.87 -2.10
N PRO A 62 -21.88 9.08 -1.82
CA PRO A 62 -21.64 10.27 -2.65
C PRO A 62 -20.18 10.74 -2.65
N TRP A 63 -19.34 10.31 -1.70
CA TRP A 63 -17.91 10.60 -1.69
C TRP A 63 -17.13 9.88 -2.77
N ILE A 64 -17.59 8.70 -3.23
CA ILE A 64 -16.87 7.88 -4.21
C ILE A 64 -16.52 8.67 -5.49
N PRO A 65 -17.45 9.34 -6.19
CA PRO A 65 -17.08 10.15 -7.35
C PRO A 65 -16.16 11.33 -7.01
N VAL A 66 -16.33 11.98 -5.83
CA VAL A 66 -15.48 13.11 -5.42
C VAL A 66 -14.03 12.66 -5.24
N LEU A 67 -13.83 11.58 -4.47
CA LEU A 67 -12.51 11.02 -4.20
C LEU A 67 -11.87 10.44 -5.45
N ARG A 68 -12.65 9.81 -6.35
CA ARG A 68 -12.18 9.30 -7.64
C ARG A 68 -11.55 10.39 -8.47
N GLU A 69 -12.26 11.50 -8.66
CA GLU A 69 -11.76 12.61 -9.47
C GLU A 69 -10.54 13.30 -8.83
N ALA A 70 -10.51 13.43 -7.51
CA ALA A 70 -9.32 13.90 -6.79
C ALA A 70 -8.12 12.97 -6.98
N GLY A 71 -8.34 11.65 -6.91
CA GLY A 71 -7.31 10.64 -7.16
C GLY A 71 -6.76 10.74 -8.58
N ARG A 72 -7.63 10.89 -9.59
CA ARG A 72 -7.22 11.08 -11.00
C ARG A 72 -6.32 12.31 -11.18
N ARG A 73 -6.70 13.45 -10.59
CA ARG A 73 -5.90 14.69 -10.66
C ARG A 73 -4.54 14.53 -9.98
N ILE A 74 -4.48 13.91 -8.82
CA ILE A 74 -3.20 13.64 -8.11
C ILE A 74 -2.31 12.70 -8.93
N THR A 75 -2.86 11.60 -9.44
CA THR A 75 -2.10 10.65 -10.26
C THR A 75 -1.57 11.31 -11.53
N GLU A 76 -2.39 12.11 -12.23
CA GLU A 76 -1.95 12.87 -13.39
C GLU A 76 -0.82 13.85 -13.03
N ALA A 77 -0.95 14.58 -11.92
CA ALA A 77 0.05 15.54 -11.49
C ALA A 77 1.38 14.90 -11.06
N CYS A 78 1.36 13.65 -10.59
CA CYS A 78 2.57 12.90 -10.23
C CYS A 78 3.29 12.26 -11.43
N ALA A 79 2.76 12.43 -12.65
CA ALA A 79 3.40 11.92 -13.85
C ALA A 79 4.80 12.54 -14.05
N PRO A 80 5.79 11.76 -14.52
CA PRO A 80 7.18 12.17 -14.56
C PRO A 80 7.42 13.42 -15.42
N GLU A 81 6.63 13.63 -16.47
CA GLU A 81 6.71 14.82 -17.33
C GLU A 81 6.42 16.14 -16.60
N TYR A 82 5.72 16.11 -15.47
CA TYR A 82 5.40 17.32 -14.72
C TYR A 82 6.40 17.63 -13.61
N GLY A 83 7.18 16.63 -13.14
CA GLY A 83 8.02 16.81 -11.94
C GLY A 83 7.18 17.34 -10.78
N TYR A 84 7.47 18.58 -10.35
CA TYR A 84 6.70 19.29 -9.32
C TYR A 84 5.89 20.49 -9.83
N SER A 85 5.78 20.67 -11.15
CA SER A 85 5.17 21.86 -11.78
C SER A 85 3.64 21.94 -11.63
N LYS A 86 2.95 20.79 -11.54
CA LYS A 86 1.50 20.73 -11.30
C LYS A 86 1.17 20.63 -9.81
N LEU A 87 1.99 19.90 -9.06
CA LEU A 87 1.79 19.61 -7.65
C LEU A 87 3.15 19.43 -6.98
N ASP A 88 3.33 19.98 -5.79
CA ASP A 88 4.54 19.72 -5.00
C ASP A 88 4.45 18.34 -4.33
N CYS A 89 4.58 17.28 -5.13
CA CYS A 89 4.47 15.90 -4.65
C CYS A 89 5.67 15.47 -3.78
N SER A 90 6.73 16.29 -3.69
CA SER A 90 7.83 16.12 -2.74
C SER A 90 7.40 16.30 -1.27
N LYS A 91 6.22 16.90 -1.04
CA LYS A 91 5.56 17.00 0.28
C LYS A 91 4.84 15.72 0.70
N GLY A 92 4.87 14.68 -0.12
CA GLY A 92 4.32 13.37 0.18
C GLY A 92 5.38 12.29 0.08
N TYR A 93 4.97 11.09 -0.35
CA TYR A 93 5.89 10.02 -0.72
C TYR A 93 5.31 9.26 -1.90
N VAL A 94 5.90 9.43 -3.08
CA VAL A 94 5.43 8.83 -4.33
C VAL A 94 6.22 7.57 -4.64
N HIS A 95 5.55 6.42 -4.62
CA HIS A 95 6.13 5.16 -5.07
C HIS A 95 6.15 5.15 -6.59
N ARG A 96 7.35 5.02 -7.16
CA ARG A 96 7.58 5.06 -8.60
C ARG A 96 8.01 3.70 -9.14
N ALA A 97 7.55 3.39 -10.35
CA ALA A 97 7.89 2.19 -11.10
C ALA A 97 8.88 2.57 -12.21
N LYS A 98 9.00 1.71 -13.22
CA LYS A 98 9.83 1.97 -14.40
C LYS A 98 9.44 3.31 -15.05
N ALA A 99 10.44 4.04 -15.52
CA ALA A 99 10.29 5.37 -16.12
C ALA A 99 9.60 6.39 -15.19
N ASP A 100 9.80 6.22 -13.87
CA ASP A 100 9.35 7.13 -12.82
C ASP A 100 7.82 7.31 -12.73
N GLU A 101 7.05 6.38 -13.31
CA GLU A 101 5.59 6.41 -13.23
C GLU A 101 5.10 6.06 -11.82
N ALA A 102 4.20 6.88 -11.28
CA ALA A 102 3.62 6.61 -9.97
C ALA A 102 2.75 5.34 -10.01
N TRP A 103 2.91 4.46 -9.02
CA TRP A 103 2.01 3.32 -8.77
C TRP A 103 1.36 3.37 -7.37
N ALA A 104 1.88 4.19 -6.47
CA ALA A 104 1.21 4.50 -5.22
C ALA A 104 1.65 5.86 -4.67
N ILE A 105 0.73 6.61 -4.06
CA ILE A 105 0.95 8.01 -3.68
C ILE A 105 0.50 8.23 -2.23
N ARG A 106 1.43 8.64 -1.37
CA ARG A 106 1.18 9.05 0.02
C ARG A 106 1.26 10.57 0.12
N GLY A 107 0.64 11.12 1.16
CA GLY A 107 0.59 12.57 1.37
C GLY A 107 -0.71 13.24 0.92
N LEU A 108 -1.76 12.47 0.58
CA LEU A 108 -3.00 12.98 -0.02
C LEU A 108 -3.71 14.08 0.79
N ILE A 109 -3.50 14.09 2.12
CA ILE A 109 -4.08 15.07 3.05
C ILE A 109 -3.17 16.28 3.30
N HIS A 110 -1.93 16.26 2.79
CA HIS A 110 -1.03 17.39 2.90
C HIS A 110 -1.59 18.53 2.04
N PRO A 111 -1.66 19.78 2.53
CA PRO A 111 -2.29 20.89 1.80
C PRO A 111 -1.64 21.19 0.43
N ALA A 112 -0.36 20.86 0.26
CA ALA A 112 0.33 20.92 -1.04
C ALA A 112 -0.28 20.02 -2.13
N PHE A 113 -1.07 19.00 -1.75
CA PHE A 113 -1.80 18.15 -2.70
C PHE A 113 -3.11 18.79 -3.17
N GLY A 114 -3.59 19.86 -2.54
CA GLY A 114 -4.75 20.62 -3.01
C GLY A 114 -6.10 19.90 -2.94
N GLU A 115 -6.17 18.70 -2.37
CA GLU A 115 -7.37 17.85 -2.35
C GLU A 115 -7.88 17.63 -0.91
N PRO A 116 -8.54 18.62 -0.28
CA PRO A 116 -9.01 18.50 1.10
C PRO A 116 -10.08 17.41 1.29
N CYS A 117 -10.71 16.95 0.19
CA CYS A 117 -11.76 15.92 0.24
C CYS A 117 -11.28 14.61 0.88
N PHE A 118 -9.99 14.27 0.80
CA PHE A 118 -9.45 13.08 1.46
C PHE A 118 -9.52 13.18 2.99
N ALA A 119 -9.10 14.32 3.55
CA ALA A 119 -9.18 14.56 4.99
C ALA A 119 -10.64 14.75 5.45
N GLN A 120 -11.47 15.38 4.63
CA GLN A 120 -12.91 15.55 4.89
C GLN A 120 -13.64 14.21 4.93
N PHE A 121 -13.37 13.30 3.98
CA PHE A 121 -13.97 11.98 3.98
C PHE A 121 -13.54 11.17 5.21
N LEU A 122 -12.25 11.20 5.56
CA LEU A 122 -11.71 10.48 6.72
C LEU A 122 -12.34 10.94 8.05
N GLY A 123 -12.74 12.20 8.12
CA GLY A 123 -13.47 12.78 9.27
C GLY A 123 -14.99 12.81 9.12
N SER A 124 -15.54 12.32 8.01
CA SER A 124 -16.97 12.40 7.72
C SER A 124 -17.79 11.44 8.58
N PRO A 125 -19.09 11.73 8.81
CA PRO A 125 -20.00 10.78 9.47
C PRO A 125 -20.04 9.43 8.75
N ASP A 126 -19.94 9.39 7.41
CA ASP A 126 -19.99 8.15 6.65
C ASP A 126 -18.84 7.20 7.02
N PHE A 127 -17.61 7.73 7.10
CA PHE A 127 -16.45 6.92 7.48
C PHE A 127 -16.42 6.62 8.98
N LEU A 128 -16.77 7.60 9.84
CA LEU A 128 -16.79 7.41 11.29
C LEU A 128 -17.87 6.43 11.75
N ASN A 129 -19.05 6.42 11.11
CA ASN A 129 -20.09 5.43 11.40
C ASN A 129 -19.62 4.01 11.06
N PHE A 130 -18.87 3.86 9.96
CA PHE A 130 -18.24 2.58 9.63
C PHE A 130 -17.23 2.17 10.70
N VAL A 131 -16.31 3.07 11.08
CA VAL A 131 -15.29 2.82 12.13
C VAL A 131 -15.95 2.43 13.45
N ASP A 132 -17.01 3.13 13.84
CA ASP A 132 -17.80 2.81 15.03
C ASP A 132 -18.42 1.40 14.92
N SER A 133 -19.09 1.11 13.80
CA SER A 133 -19.74 -0.20 13.59
C SER A 133 -18.75 -1.38 13.48
N TRP A 134 -17.50 -1.12 13.09
CA TRP A 134 -16.48 -2.15 12.88
C TRP A 134 -15.63 -2.36 14.14
N CYS A 135 -15.15 -1.26 14.73
CA CYS A 135 -14.18 -1.24 15.81
C CYS A 135 -14.77 -0.89 17.18
N ASP A 136 -16.00 -0.35 17.25
CA ASP A 136 -16.58 0.28 18.45
C ASP A 136 -15.67 1.40 19.00
N LEU A 137 -15.16 2.24 18.09
CA LEU A 137 -14.27 3.35 18.44
C LEU A 137 -14.91 4.70 18.14
N LYS A 138 -14.81 5.62 19.10
CA LYS A 138 -15.26 7.01 18.95
C LYS A 138 -14.09 7.92 18.58
N PRO A 139 -14.34 9.11 18.00
CA PRO A 139 -13.29 10.04 17.58
C PRO A 139 -12.24 10.39 18.64
N HIS A 140 -12.63 10.45 19.92
CA HIS A 140 -11.71 10.77 21.02
C HIS A 140 -10.79 9.60 21.41
N GLU A 141 -11.00 8.42 20.85
CA GLU A 141 -10.18 7.21 21.06
C GLU A 141 -9.26 6.95 19.87
N LEU A 142 -9.30 7.79 18.82
CA LEU A 142 -8.56 7.53 17.59
C LEU A 142 -7.14 8.10 17.63
N GLU A 143 -6.26 7.39 16.93
CA GLU A 143 -4.92 7.82 16.54
C GLU A 143 -4.80 7.70 15.02
N MET A 144 -4.09 8.66 14.43
CA MET A 144 -3.98 8.74 12.98
C MET A 144 -3.14 7.61 12.39
N THR A 145 -3.65 7.04 11.30
CA THR A 145 -2.90 6.10 10.46
C THR A 145 -2.54 6.74 9.13
N ALA A 146 -1.61 6.13 8.42
CA ALA A 146 -1.23 6.59 7.09
C ALA A 146 -2.37 6.43 6.07
N MET A 147 -2.30 7.24 5.03
CA MET A 147 -3.17 7.18 3.86
C MET A 147 -2.33 6.98 2.59
N LEU A 148 -2.85 6.17 1.67
CA LEU A 148 -2.19 5.85 0.41
C LEU A 148 -3.22 5.72 -0.70
N LEU A 149 -2.96 6.36 -1.85
CA LEU A 149 -3.67 6.11 -3.10
C LEU A 149 -2.89 5.11 -3.93
N TRP A 150 -3.48 3.96 -4.20
CA TRP A 150 -3.00 3.03 -5.21
C TRP A 150 -3.46 3.52 -6.58
N CYS A 151 -2.50 3.70 -7.47
CA CYS A 151 -2.74 4.12 -8.84
C CYS A 151 -1.97 3.21 -9.80
N ASN A 152 -2.11 3.47 -11.09
CA ASN A 152 -1.50 2.63 -12.12
C ASN A 152 -0.49 3.44 -12.95
N PRO A 153 0.74 2.92 -13.14
CA PRO A 153 1.61 3.36 -14.22
C PRO A 153 0.90 3.24 -15.57
N ARG A 154 1.01 4.26 -16.43
CA ARG A 154 0.27 4.31 -17.68
C ARG A 154 0.98 3.56 -18.80
N LYS A 155 2.31 3.49 -18.77
CA LYS A 155 3.12 2.97 -19.89
C LYS A 155 3.66 1.57 -19.66
N ASN A 156 3.87 1.15 -18.41
CA ASN A 156 4.50 -0.13 -18.10
C ASN A 156 3.70 -0.92 -17.06
N GLU A 157 3.65 -2.24 -17.23
CA GLU A 157 3.19 -3.12 -16.17
C GLU A 157 4.08 -2.98 -14.93
N HIS A 158 3.45 -3.05 -13.76
CA HIS A 158 4.14 -3.08 -12.49
C HIS A 158 3.54 -4.13 -11.59
N LYS A 159 4.39 -5.03 -11.08
CA LYS A 159 4.00 -6.04 -10.11
C LYS A 159 4.89 -5.95 -8.88
N LEU A 160 4.25 -6.07 -7.72
CA LEU A 160 4.97 -6.30 -6.48
C LEU A 160 5.37 -7.77 -6.40
N GLY A 161 6.45 -8.05 -5.66
CA GLY A 161 6.73 -9.42 -5.25
C GLY A 161 5.63 -9.94 -4.33
N TRP A 162 5.38 -11.24 -4.34
CA TRP A 162 4.54 -11.87 -3.33
C TRP A 162 5.14 -11.64 -1.94
N HIS A 163 4.30 -11.23 -1.00
CA HIS A 163 4.76 -10.89 0.34
C HIS A 163 3.67 -11.08 1.39
N ARG A 164 4.07 -10.93 2.65
CA ARG A 164 3.20 -10.61 3.79
C ARG A 164 3.63 -9.23 4.28
N ASP A 165 2.72 -8.45 4.86
CA ASP A 165 3.07 -7.15 5.45
C ASP A 165 3.81 -7.31 6.80
N ALA A 166 3.63 -8.45 7.46
CA ALA A 166 4.37 -8.79 8.68
C ALA A 166 5.80 -9.21 8.33
N THR A 167 6.74 -9.10 9.28
CA THR A 167 8.06 -9.72 9.16
C THR A 167 8.03 -11.08 9.87
N TRP A 168 8.38 -12.15 9.16
CA TRP A 168 8.38 -13.53 9.71
C TRP A 168 9.77 -14.18 9.76
N TRP A 169 10.82 -13.36 9.59
CA TRP A 169 12.23 -13.76 9.65
C TRP A 169 13.00 -12.90 10.66
N GLY A 170 14.19 -13.35 11.05
CA GLY A 170 15.11 -12.63 11.93
C GLY A 170 14.45 -12.19 13.23
N THR A 171 14.58 -10.89 13.53
CA THR A 171 14.03 -10.28 14.75
C THR A 171 12.50 -10.11 14.73
N GLY A 172 11.87 -10.21 13.56
CA GLY A 172 10.45 -9.88 13.40
C GLY A 172 10.15 -8.38 13.32
N GLU A 173 11.17 -7.52 13.37
CA GLU A 173 10.99 -6.07 13.26
C GLU A 173 10.51 -5.65 11.86
N PRO A 174 9.65 -4.63 11.74
CA PRO A 174 9.19 -4.13 10.45
C PRO A 174 10.32 -3.58 9.58
N HIS A 175 10.20 -3.77 8.26
CA HIS A 175 11.12 -3.17 7.28
C HIS A 175 11.02 -1.64 7.29
N ARG A 176 12.19 -0.97 7.40
CA ARG A 176 12.33 0.48 7.22
C ARG A 176 12.64 0.81 5.76
N ALA A 177 11.86 1.72 5.16
CA ALA A 177 12.13 2.22 3.81
C ALA A 177 13.56 2.79 3.71
N GLN A 178 14.15 2.70 2.51
CA GLN A 178 15.50 3.17 2.19
C GLN A 178 16.66 2.47 2.93
N ARG A 179 16.37 1.55 3.87
CA ARG A 179 17.41 0.78 4.58
C ARG A 179 17.49 -0.65 4.04
N VAL A 180 18.65 -1.01 3.49
CA VAL A 180 18.93 -2.35 2.98
C VAL A 180 19.38 -3.30 4.10
N ASP A 181 19.63 -2.77 5.29
CA ASP A 181 20.17 -3.54 6.41
C ASP A 181 19.13 -4.53 6.93
N ARG A 182 19.23 -5.76 6.43
CA ARG A 182 18.49 -6.88 6.97
C ARG A 182 19.18 -7.44 8.21
N GLY A 183 20.41 -7.03 8.55
CA GLY A 183 21.20 -7.58 9.66
C GLY A 183 21.30 -9.11 9.64
N SER A 184 20.97 -9.71 8.50
CA SER A 184 20.44 -11.07 8.49
C SER A 184 21.55 -12.05 8.15
N THR A 185 21.86 -12.87 9.12
CA THR A 185 22.63 -14.10 8.98
C THR A 185 21.77 -15.20 8.34
N LEU A 186 22.38 -16.32 7.97
CA LEU A 186 21.63 -17.49 7.55
C LEU A 186 20.71 -18.01 8.66
N ASP A 187 21.14 -17.90 9.92
CA ASP A 187 20.41 -18.36 11.09
C ASP A 187 19.09 -17.59 11.30
N ASP A 188 19.05 -16.31 10.90
CA ASP A 188 17.84 -15.48 10.94
C ASP A 188 16.72 -16.01 10.01
N TYR A 189 17.07 -16.83 9.03
CA TYR A 189 16.15 -17.46 8.07
C TYR A 189 16.00 -18.98 8.33
N SER A 190 16.46 -19.45 9.49
CA SER A 190 16.23 -20.83 9.91
C SER A 190 14.74 -21.10 10.11
N GLU A 191 14.34 -22.35 9.89
CA GLU A 191 12.94 -22.77 10.10
C GLU A 191 12.54 -22.62 11.58
N GLU A 192 13.49 -22.78 12.50
CA GLU A 192 13.30 -22.58 13.94
C GLU A 192 12.92 -21.13 14.26
N VAL A 193 13.66 -20.15 13.73
CA VAL A 193 13.34 -18.73 13.91
C VAL A 193 11.99 -18.41 13.29
N GLU A 194 11.73 -18.88 12.07
CA GLU A 194 10.46 -18.63 11.41
C GLU A 194 9.27 -19.24 12.18
N LYS A 195 9.40 -20.44 12.75
CA LYS A 195 8.38 -21.05 13.59
C LYS A 195 8.06 -20.22 14.83
N ILE A 196 9.05 -19.54 15.41
CA ILE A 196 8.84 -18.61 16.53
C ILE A 196 8.05 -17.40 16.03
N ARG A 197 8.52 -16.73 14.97
CA ARG A 197 7.86 -15.53 14.41
C ARG A 197 6.44 -15.83 13.94
N TRP A 198 6.21 -17.02 13.40
CA TRP A 198 4.90 -17.45 12.95
C TRP A 198 3.88 -17.57 14.08
N LYS A 199 4.28 -18.09 15.25
CA LYS A 199 3.41 -18.12 16.44
C LYS A 199 3.00 -16.72 16.87
N GLU A 200 3.96 -15.80 16.91
CA GLU A 200 3.71 -14.38 17.24
C GLU A 200 2.72 -13.74 16.24
N ILE A 201 2.87 -14.04 14.94
CA ILE A 201 1.94 -13.59 13.90
C ILE A 201 0.53 -14.16 14.12
N GLN A 202 0.42 -15.45 14.43
CA GLN A 202 -0.89 -16.08 14.69
C GLN A 202 -1.59 -15.45 15.91
N GLU A 203 -0.85 -15.23 17.00
CA GLU A 203 -1.36 -14.54 18.19
C GLU A 203 -1.80 -13.11 17.88
N LYS A 204 -0.98 -12.36 17.13
CA LYS A 204 -1.30 -10.99 16.69
C LYS A 204 -2.54 -10.94 15.79
N ASN A 205 -2.67 -11.88 14.86
CA ASN A 205 -3.84 -11.99 13.98
C ASN A 205 -5.12 -12.23 14.79
N ALA A 206 -5.09 -13.22 15.71
CA ALA A 206 -6.23 -13.54 16.57
C ALA A 206 -6.63 -12.33 17.44
N LYS A 207 -5.64 -11.67 18.07
CA LYS A 207 -5.85 -10.44 18.85
C LYS A 207 -6.48 -9.33 18.00
N SER A 208 -5.98 -9.11 16.78
CA SER A 208 -6.48 -8.06 15.89
C SER A 208 -7.96 -8.29 15.48
N LEU A 209 -8.35 -9.54 15.26
CA LEU A 209 -9.74 -9.90 14.95
C LEU A 209 -10.67 -9.75 16.15
N GLN A 210 -10.19 -10.11 17.33
CA GLN A 210 -10.97 -10.05 18.56
C GLN A 210 -11.16 -8.60 19.04
N GLU A 211 -10.08 -7.84 19.12
CA GLU A 211 -10.08 -6.50 19.72
C GLU A 211 -10.52 -5.43 18.74
N ARG A 212 -10.20 -5.58 17.44
CA ARG A 212 -10.50 -4.59 16.39
C ARG A 212 -10.15 -3.16 16.81
N ASN A 213 -8.97 -3.00 17.42
CA ASN A 213 -8.39 -1.70 17.84
C ASN A 213 -8.02 -0.79 16.66
N GLY A 214 -8.72 -0.88 15.55
CA GLY A 214 -8.44 -0.17 14.32
C GLY A 214 -8.88 -0.94 13.11
N VAL A 215 -8.96 -0.24 12.00
CA VAL A 215 -9.27 -0.80 10.68
C VAL A 215 -8.39 -0.13 9.65
N SER A 216 -7.86 -0.93 8.74
CA SER A 216 -7.28 -0.47 7.48
C SER A 216 -7.99 -1.22 6.36
N LEU A 217 -8.48 -0.47 5.38
CA LEU A 217 -9.23 -1.01 4.25
C LEU A 217 -8.70 -0.44 2.94
N PHE A 218 -8.95 -1.16 1.85
CA PHE A 218 -8.69 -0.73 0.49
C PHE A 218 -10.04 -0.41 -0.15
N LEU A 219 -10.42 0.87 -0.17
CA LEU A 219 -11.66 1.35 -0.76
C LEU A 219 -11.46 1.58 -2.26
N ALA A 220 -12.14 0.78 -3.08
CA ALA A 220 -12.10 0.92 -4.52
C ALA A 220 -12.91 2.15 -4.93
N LEU A 221 -12.25 3.11 -5.60
CA LEU A 221 -12.93 4.28 -6.17
C LEU A 221 -13.38 3.99 -7.59
N VAL A 222 -12.81 3.01 -8.27
CA VAL A 222 -13.21 2.48 -9.58
C VAL A 222 -13.31 0.96 -9.50
N ASP A 223 -13.88 0.33 -10.52
CA ASP A 223 -13.86 -1.12 -10.61
C ASP A 223 -12.40 -1.59 -10.88
N GLU A 224 -11.87 -2.49 -10.06
CA GLU A 224 -10.50 -2.99 -10.20
C GLU A 224 -10.36 -4.46 -9.79
N GLU A 225 -9.27 -5.09 -10.23
CA GLU A 225 -8.89 -6.46 -9.87
C GLU A 225 -7.38 -6.61 -9.63
N CYS A 226 -6.71 -5.52 -9.22
CA CYS A 226 -5.25 -5.47 -9.11
C CYS A 226 -4.68 -6.15 -7.85
N HIS A 227 -5.51 -6.51 -6.88
CA HIS A 227 -5.07 -7.14 -5.63
C HIS A 227 -5.28 -8.65 -5.68
N GLU A 228 -4.23 -9.42 -5.43
CA GLU A 228 -4.27 -10.88 -5.48
C GLU A 228 -3.78 -11.46 -4.16
N LEU A 229 -4.40 -12.54 -3.69
CA LEU A 229 -4.01 -13.19 -2.43
C LEU A 229 -4.26 -14.69 -2.46
N VAL A 230 -3.68 -15.39 -1.47
CA VAL A 230 -3.92 -16.82 -1.22
C VAL A 230 -4.82 -16.96 0.01
N PRO A 231 -6.12 -17.28 -0.14
CA PRO A 231 -7.05 -17.37 0.98
C PRO A 231 -6.56 -18.33 2.07
N GLY A 232 -6.69 -17.91 3.33
CA GLY A 232 -6.34 -18.72 4.49
C GLY A 232 -4.82 -18.82 4.76
N SER A 233 -3.96 -18.23 3.92
CA SER A 233 -2.51 -18.33 4.13
C SER A 233 -2.00 -17.57 5.36
N HIS A 234 -2.81 -16.66 5.93
CA HIS A 234 -2.54 -15.93 7.18
C HIS A 234 -2.60 -16.79 8.45
N LYS A 235 -3.22 -17.98 8.39
CA LYS A 235 -3.42 -18.84 9.58
C LYS A 235 -2.70 -20.17 9.54
N ARG A 236 -2.20 -20.59 8.37
CA ARG A 236 -1.44 -21.84 8.20
C ARG A 236 0.04 -21.60 7.97
N TRP A 237 0.85 -22.57 8.41
CA TRP A 237 2.26 -22.63 8.06
C TRP A 237 2.43 -22.64 6.53
N ARG A 238 3.51 -22.00 6.06
CA ARG A 238 3.82 -21.91 4.64
C ARG A 238 4.02 -23.29 4.01
N THR A 239 3.63 -23.44 2.74
CA THR A 239 4.02 -24.58 1.92
C THR A 239 5.48 -24.43 1.44
N PRO A 240 6.14 -25.50 0.94
CA PRO A 240 7.43 -25.36 0.26
C PRO A 240 7.38 -24.39 -0.93
N PHE A 241 6.24 -24.34 -1.63
CA PHE A 241 6.00 -23.45 -2.76
C PHE A 241 5.97 -21.99 -2.31
N GLU A 242 5.21 -21.68 -1.27
CA GLU A 242 5.17 -20.34 -0.70
C GLU A 242 6.50 -19.94 -0.09
N HIS A 243 7.26 -20.89 0.47
CA HIS A 243 8.61 -20.60 0.96
C HIS A 243 9.51 -20.11 -0.16
N ASP A 244 9.56 -20.83 -1.28
CA ASP A 244 10.34 -20.43 -2.44
C ASP A 244 9.91 -19.04 -2.93
N VAL A 245 8.62 -18.81 -3.06
CA VAL A 245 8.06 -17.53 -3.53
C VAL A 245 8.41 -16.36 -2.61
N LEU A 246 8.31 -16.55 -1.30
CA LEU A 246 8.48 -15.50 -0.30
C LEU A 246 9.94 -15.30 0.14
N LEU A 247 10.81 -16.29 -0.06
CA LEU A 247 12.20 -16.23 0.37
C LEU A 247 12.97 -15.21 -0.51
N PRO A 248 13.66 -14.23 0.08
CA PRO A 248 14.40 -13.25 -0.70
C PRO A 248 15.52 -13.87 -1.52
N LYS A 249 15.72 -13.39 -2.76
CA LYS A 249 16.76 -13.88 -3.67
C LYS A 249 18.15 -13.92 -3.02
N LYS A 250 18.55 -12.85 -2.34
CA LYS A 250 19.84 -12.79 -1.62
C LYS A 250 20.02 -13.96 -0.64
N MET A 251 18.95 -14.38 0.04
CA MET A 251 19.02 -15.48 1.01
C MET A 251 19.09 -16.84 0.34
N LYS A 252 18.41 -17.00 -0.81
CA LYS A 252 18.60 -18.17 -1.68
C LYS A 252 20.06 -18.27 -2.13
N ASP A 253 20.63 -17.15 -2.59
CA ASP A 253 22.01 -17.08 -3.09
C ASP A 253 23.04 -17.36 -1.97
N MET A 254 22.72 -16.99 -0.72
CA MET A 254 23.56 -17.29 0.46
C MET A 254 23.42 -18.73 0.96
N GLY A 255 22.46 -19.51 0.44
CA GLY A 255 22.32 -20.94 0.75
C GLY A 255 21.26 -21.29 1.80
N VAL A 256 20.31 -20.40 2.11
CA VAL A 256 19.14 -20.77 2.93
C VAL A 256 18.40 -21.91 2.22
N PRO A 257 18.16 -23.06 2.89
CA PRO A 257 17.48 -24.20 2.27
C PRO A 257 16.07 -23.84 1.79
N TYR A 258 15.78 -24.14 0.52
CA TYR A 258 14.45 -23.99 -0.06
C TYR A 258 14.23 -25.03 -1.16
N THR A 259 12.98 -25.20 -1.59
CA THR A 259 12.62 -26.08 -2.70
C THR A 259 12.20 -25.24 -3.89
N PRO A 260 13.06 -25.06 -4.92
CA PRO A 260 12.67 -24.36 -6.14
C PRO A 260 11.44 -25.03 -6.75
N SER A 261 10.36 -24.28 -6.88
CA SER A 261 9.07 -24.85 -7.27
C SER A 261 8.19 -23.88 -8.04
N TRP A 262 8.42 -22.57 -7.96
CA TRP A 262 7.69 -21.58 -8.74
C TRP A 262 8.49 -21.09 -9.96
N ASN A 263 7.85 -21.00 -11.12
CA ASN A 263 8.48 -20.53 -12.36
C ASN A 263 8.51 -19.00 -12.52
N GLY A 264 7.98 -18.26 -11.53
CA GLY A 264 7.91 -16.79 -11.55
C GLY A 264 6.78 -16.20 -12.40
N ILE A 265 5.94 -17.04 -13.01
CA ILE A 265 4.93 -16.66 -13.99
C ILE A 265 3.54 -17.22 -13.64
N ASP A 266 3.46 -18.50 -13.30
CA ASP A 266 2.18 -19.18 -13.07
C ASP A 266 1.52 -18.69 -11.77
N PRO A 267 0.18 -18.73 -11.68
CA PRO A 267 -0.52 -18.44 -10.43
C PRO A 267 -0.05 -19.33 -9.27
N LEU A 268 -0.03 -18.79 -8.05
CA LEU A 268 0.15 -19.61 -6.86
C LEU A 268 -1.06 -20.55 -6.67
N PRO A 269 -0.88 -21.74 -6.07
CA PRO A 269 -2.00 -22.58 -5.68
C PRO A 269 -3.05 -21.82 -4.87
N ASP A 270 -4.32 -22.01 -5.21
CA ASP A 270 -5.49 -21.38 -4.58
C ASP A 270 -5.52 -19.84 -4.62
N GLN A 271 -4.63 -19.21 -5.40
CA GLN A 271 -4.63 -17.77 -5.59
C GLN A 271 -5.97 -17.28 -6.14
N VAL A 272 -6.44 -16.15 -5.62
CA VAL A 272 -7.60 -15.41 -6.16
C VAL A 272 -7.23 -13.96 -6.46
N ALA A 273 -7.81 -13.40 -7.51
CA ALA A 273 -7.86 -11.96 -7.73
C ALA A 273 -9.10 -11.38 -7.01
N ILE A 274 -8.90 -10.31 -6.26
CA ILE A 274 -9.99 -9.61 -5.57
C ILE A 274 -10.63 -8.65 -6.56
N ARG A 275 -11.89 -8.91 -6.95
CA ARG A 275 -12.63 -8.01 -7.82
C ARG A 275 -13.48 -7.08 -6.95
N LEU A 276 -13.18 -5.78 -7.06
CA LEU A 276 -13.92 -4.74 -6.36
C LEU A 276 -14.65 -3.87 -7.38
N LYS A 277 -15.91 -3.54 -7.08
CA LYS A 277 -16.62 -2.45 -7.72
C LYS A 277 -16.39 -1.15 -6.96
N ALA A 278 -16.60 -0.02 -7.62
CA ALA A 278 -16.54 1.28 -6.96
C ALA A 278 -17.46 1.34 -5.72
N GLY A 279 -16.90 1.73 -4.57
CA GLY A 279 -17.57 1.77 -3.27
C GLY A 279 -17.52 0.45 -2.48
N GLU A 280 -17.03 -0.64 -3.08
CA GLU A 280 -16.63 -1.82 -2.31
C GLU A 280 -15.26 -1.60 -1.69
N ALA A 281 -15.02 -2.23 -0.54
CA ALA A 281 -13.73 -2.17 0.12
C ALA A 281 -13.24 -3.55 0.55
N LEU A 282 -11.94 -3.79 0.40
CA LEU A 282 -11.26 -4.96 0.90
C LEU A 282 -10.70 -4.68 2.29
N ILE A 283 -11.07 -5.50 3.27
CA ILE A 283 -10.38 -5.61 4.56
C ILE A 283 -9.62 -6.93 4.54
N ARG A 284 -8.33 -6.89 4.86
CA ARG A 284 -7.47 -8.08 4.87
C ARG A 284 -6.56 -8.12 6.08
N ILE A 285 -6.19 -9.33 6.48
CA ILE A 285 -5.17 -9.54 7.50
C ILE A 285 -3.81 -9.34 6.84
N GLY A 286 -2.98 -8.45 7.40
CA GLY A 286 -1.68 -8.06 6.83
C GLY A 286 -0.72 -9.22 6.57
N SER A 287 -0.82 -10.27 7.38
CA SER A 287 -0.01 -11.48 7.22
C SER A 287 -0.49 -12.42 6.11
N ASN A 288 -1.62 -12.18 5.45
CA ASN A 288 -2.04 -12.98 4.30
C ASN A 288 -1.04 -12.82 3.14
N ILE A 289 -0.71 -13.92 2.44
CA ILE A 289 0.16 -13.87 1.26
C ILE A 289 -0.58 -13.15 0.15
N HIS A 290 -0.01 -12.07 -0.34
CA HIS A 290 -0.65 -11.24 -1.35
C HIS A 290 0.37 -10.55 -2.25
N THR A 291 -0.14 -9.98 -3.34
CA THR A 291 0.59 -9.11 -4.24
C THR A 291 -0.33 -8.05 -4.85
N GLY A 292 0.27 -7.07 -5.51
CA GLY A 292 -0.42 -6.09 -6.34
C GLY A 292 0.16 -6.13 -7.75
N HIS A 293 -0.72 -6.15 -8.74
CA HIS A 293 -0.35 -6.13 -10.15
C HIS A 293 -1.15 -5.06 -10.88
N THR A 294 -0.48 -4.23 -11.67
CA THR A 294 -1.13 -3.17 -12.44
C THR A 294 -0.78 -3.30 -13.92
N VAL A 295 -1.75 -3.04 -14.79
CA VAL A 295 -1.62 -3.14 -16.25
C VAL A 295 -1.85 -1.80 -16.90
N PRO A 296 -0.98 -1.38 -17.85
CA PRO A 296 -1.18 -0.18 -18.65
C PRO A 296 -2.62 -0.03 -19.16
N GLU A 297 -3.12 1.19 -19.16
CA GLU A 297 -4.47 1.57 -19.60
C GLU A 297 -5.65 1.06 -18.74
N GLN A 298 -5.43 0.17 -17.76
CA GLN A 298 -6.46 -0.20 -16.79
C GLN A 298 -6.41 0.75 -15.60
N GLU A 299 -7.45 1.56 -15.40
CA GLU A 299 -7.45 2.49 -14.28
C GLU A 299 -7.39 1.75 -12.94
N ARG A 300 -6.49 2.21 -12.07
CA ARG A 300 -6.47 1.85 -10.65
C ARG A 300 -6.61 3.12 -9.83
N ASN A 301 -7.55 3.11 -8.90
CA ASN A 301 -7.85 4.24 -8.05
C ASN A 301 -8.44 3.70 -6.75
N THR A 302 -7.58 3.35 -5.81
CA THR A 302 -7.97 2.64 -4.58
C THR A 302 -7.30 3.27 -3.38
N LEU A 303 -8.09 3.64 -2.38
CA LEU A 303 -7.59 4.25 -1.15
C LEU A 303 -7.31 3.19 -0.10
N SER A 304 -6.07 3.13 0.37
CA SER A 304 -5.74 2.48 1.63
C SER A 304 -5.83 3.50 2.76
N ILE A 305 -6.85 3.34 3.60
CA ILE A 305 -7.25 4.29 4.65
C ILE A 305 -7.73 3.56 5.89
N GLY A 306 -7.71 4.26 7.01
CA GLY A 306 -8.05 3.67 8.29
C GLY A 306 -7.99 4.65 9.46
N TRP A 307 -8.34 4.12 10.62
CA TRP A 307 -8.05 4.70 11.92
C TRP A 307 -7.61 3.58 12.86
N SER A 308 -6.76 3.92 13.83
CA SER A 308 -6.38 3.03 14.92
C SER A 308 -6.89 3.56 16.24
N LYS A 309 -7.08 2.66 17.21
CA LYS A 309 -7.26 3.01 18.60
C LYS A 309 -5.95 3.60 19.11
N TRP A 310 -6.07 4.73 19.77
CA TRP A 310 -5.00 5.33 20.54
C TRP A 310 -4.74 4.44 21.76
N GLU A 311 -3.50 3.98 21.86
CA GLU A 311 -2.95 3.38 23.08
C GLU A 311 -2.34 4.48 23.94
N ASP A 312 -2.33 4.28 25.27
CA ASP A 312 -1.85 5.24 26.28
C ASP A 312 -0.57 6.00 25.87
N PRO A 313 -0.36 7.23 26.37
CA PRO A 313 0.79 8.06 26.02
C PRO A 313 2.09 7.26 26.04
N ASN A 314 2.84 7.32 24.93
CA ASN A 314 4.07 6.57 24.81
C ASN A 314 5.10 7.11 25.81
N THR A 315 5.52 6.28 26.77
CA THR A 315 6.58 6.62 27.72
C THR A 315 7.99 6.41 27.14
N LYS A 316 8.08 5.86 25.93
CA LYS A 316 9.35 5.61 25.23
C LYS A 316 9.75 6.81 24.40
N GLU A 317 11.05 6.90 24.10
CA GLU A 317 11.56 7.91 23.17
C GLU A 317 10.89 7.79 21.79
N PRO A 318 10.59 8.93 21.13
CA PRO A 318 10.04 8.92 19.78
C PRO A 318 10.98 8.25 18.78
N MET A 319 10.42 7.38 17.95
CA MET A 319 11.18 6.68 16.91
C MET A 319 11.33 7.56 15.68
N VAL A 320 12.45 7.43 14.96
CA VAL A 320 12.56 8.04 13.62
C VAL A 320 11.45 7.45 12.74
N ALA A 321 10.62 8.32 12.16
CA ALA A 321 9.56 7.93 11.25
C ALA A 321 10.16 7.19 10.04
N ASP A 322 9.47 6.15 9.57
CA ASP A 322 9.78 5.58 8.26
C ASP A 322 9.55 6.65 7.18
N ALA A 323 10.42 6.70 6.16
CA ALA A 323 10.34 7.70 5.10
C ALA A 323 8.96 7.76 4.43
N ARG A 324 8.25 6.63 4.34
CA ARG A 324 6.87 6.55 3.79
C ARG A 324 5.85 7.37 4.59
N TYR A 325 6.17 7.71 5.84
CA TYR A 325 5.30 8.45 6.77
C TYR A 325 5.91 9.76 7.25
N ALA A 326 7.19 10.03 6.96
CA ALA A 326 7.89 11.22 7.41
C ALA A 326 7.12 12.51 7.06
N TRP A 327 6.57 12.61 5.85
CA TRP A 327 5.74 13.74 5.39
C TRP A 327 4.59 14.10 6.34
N GLN A 328 4.04 13.13 7.07
CA GLN A 328 2.90 13.34 7.95
C GLN A 328 3.28 14.15 9.19
N LEU A 329 4.57 14.24 9.53
CA LEU A 329 5.07 15.11 10.60
C LEU A 329 5.06 16.60 10.23
N ASP A 330 4.83 16.98 8.96
CA ASP A 330 4.80 18.39 8.57
C ASP A 330 3.61 19.07 9.29
N PRO A 331 3.83 20.12 10.11
CA PRO A 331 2.76 20.80 10.83
C PRO A 331 1.63 21.31 9.92
N ALA A 332 1.91 21.55 8.64
CA ALA A 332 0.89 21.91 7.66
C ALA A 332 -0.18 20.82 7.49
N VAL A 333 0.17 19.54 7.65
CA VAL A 333 -0.78 18.42 7.64
C VAL A 333 -1.75 18.54 8.79
N ARG A 334 -1.23 18.71 10.02
CA ARG A 334 -2.04 18.90 11.23
C ARG A 334 -2.99 20.07 11.08
N GLU A 335 -2.51 21.20 10.57
CA GLU A 335 -3.33 22.40 10.45
C GLU A 335 -4.43 22.29 9.39
N ALA A 336 -4.21 21.51 8.34
CA ALA A 336 -5.19 21.24 7.30
C ALA A 336 -6.32 20.28 7.74
N LEU A 337 -6.20 19.59 8.87
CA LEU A 337 -7.24 18.66 9.33
C LEU A 337 -8.54 19.40 9.70
N PRO A 338 -9.70 18.97 9.18
CA PRO A 338 -10.94 19.73 9.26
C PRO A 338 -11.59 19.75 10.65
N HIS A 339 -11.23 18.80 11.52
CA HIS A 339 -11.83 18.68 12.85
C HIS A 339 -10.79 18.77 13.96
N LYS A 340 -11.16 19.42 15.07
CA LYS A 340 -10.30 19.53 16.26
C LYS A 340 -9.87 18.15 16.79
N TRP A 341 -10.76 17.17 16.76
CA TRP A 341 -10.43 15.81 17.22
C TRP A 341 -9.42 15.11 16.29
N MET A 342 -9.43 15.40 14.98
CA MET A 342 -8.42 14.85 14.05
C MET A 342 -7.03 15.43 14.34
N LYS A 343 -6.95 16.71 14.71
CA LYS A 343 -5.69 17.31 15.17
C LYS A 343 -5.14 16.59 16.41
N ILE A 344 -6.02 16.23 17.35
CA ILE A 344 -5.64 15.43 18.53
C ILE A 344 -5.20 14.01 18.13
N ALA A 345 -5.91 13.36 17.19
CA ALA A 345 -5.53 12.04 16.69
C ALA A 345 -4.16 12.06 15.96
N TRP A 346 -3.86 13.17 15.26
CA TRP A 346 -2.54 13.42 14.68
C TRP A 346 -1.49 13.66 15.76
N ASP A 347 -1.79 14.48 16.78
CA ASP A 347 -0.85 14.79 17.89
C ASP A 347 -0.39 13.49 18.57
N ARG A 348 -1.32 12.58 18.85
CA ARG A 348 -1.05 11.25 19.44
C ARG A 348 -0.11 10.39 18.61
N TRP A 349 -0.27 10.43 17.28
CA TRP A 349 0.61 9.72 16.36
C TRP A 349 1.99 10.39 16.30
N ALA A 350 2.02 11.72 16.18
CA ALA A 350 3.23 12.51 16.06
C ALA A 350 4.11 12.42 17.32
N GLU A 351 3.53 12.31 18.52
CA GLU A 351 4.26 12.10 19.78
C GLU A 351 5.14 10.85 19.78
N LYS A 352 4.78 9.83 18.98
CA LYS A 352 5.54 8.57 18.89
C LYS A 352 6.66 8.62 17.86
N GLN A 353 6.74 9.68 17.07
CA GLN A 353 7.59 9.79 15.90
C GLN A 353 8.49 11.04 15.97
N LYS A 354 9.64 10.98 15.30
CA LYS A 354 10.47 12.15 15.01
C LYS A 354 10.94 12.13 13.58
N LEU A 355 11.19 13.32 13.02
CA LEU A 355 11.75 13.44 11.68
C LEU A 355 13.21 12.96 11.70
N GLY A 356 13.60 12.15 10.72
CA GLY A 356 14.98 11.68 10.62
C GLY A 356 15.96 12.76 10.19
N GLU A 357 17.25 12.47 10.33
CA GLU A 357 18.34 13.44 10.13
C GLU A 357 19.03 13.31 8.77
N THR A 358 18.66 12.31 7.97
CA THR A 358 19.18 12.10 6.61
C THR A 358 18.08 12.29 5.56
N LEU A 359 18.48 12.39 4.28
CA LEU A 359 17.51 12.47 3.19
C LEU A 359 16.72 11.16 3.03
N GLU A 360 17.36 10.02 3.23
CA GLU A 360 16.78 8.67 3.15
C GLU A 360 15.75 8.39 4.24
N ASP A 361 15.84 9.06 5.39
CA ASP A 361 14.80 8.99 6.42
C ASP A 361 13.54 9.80 6.03
N ARG A 362 13.61 10.65 5.00
CA ARG A 362 12.55 11.62 4.64
C ARG A 362 11.95 11.40 3.26
N TYR A 363 12.71 10.88 2.30
CA TYR A 363 12.42 11.02 0.89
C TYR A 363 12.54 9.71 0.10
N THR A 364 12.00 9.71 -1.12
CA THR A 364 12.24 8.67 -2.12
C THR A 364 13.57 8.91 -2.84
N GLU A 365 14.13 7.88 -3.48
CA GLU A 365 15.32 8.04 -4.34
C GLU A 365 15.12 9.14 -5.41
N PHE A 366 13.93 9.20 -6.03
CA PHE A 366 13.58 10.24 -7.01
C PHE A 366 13.69 11.66 -6.44
N ASP A 367 13.16 11.90 -5.23
CA ASP A 367 13.22 13.22 -4.62
C ASP A 367 14.66 13.55 -4.17
N ILE A 368 15.42 12.55 -3.72
CA ILE A 368 16.85 12.70 -3.36
C ILE A 368 17.67 13.13 -4.58
N GLU A 369 17.49 12.46 -5.73
CA GLU A 369 18.16 12.81 -6.99
C GLU A 369 17.85 14.26 -7.41
N ARG A 370 16.61 14.72 -7.22
CA ARG A 370 16.20 16.10 -7.52
C ARG A 370 16.88 17.12 -6.60
N ILE A 371 16.96 16.80 -5.29
CA ILE A 371 17.66 17.63 -4.30
C ILE A 371 19.14 17.74 -4.67
N LYS A 372 19.81 16.62 -4.95
CA LYS A 372 21.23 16.61 -5.39
C LYS A 372 21.42 17.28 -6.76
N GLY A 373 20.38 17.28 -7.59
CA GLY A 373 20.32 18.02 -8.86
C GLY A 373 20.11 19.52 -8.73
N GLY A 374 19.95 20.05 -7.50
CA GLY A 374 19.85 21.47 -7.20
C GLY A 374 18.43 21.99 -6.95
N GLU A 375 17.42 21.11 -6.92
CA GLU A 375 16.04 21.50 -6.64
C GLU A 375 15.77 21.53 -5.12
N LEU A 376 15.48 22.71 -4.55
CA LEU A 376 15.12 22.82 -3.14
C LEU A 376 13.65 22.42 -2.90
N VAL A 377 13.43 21.12 -2.67
CA VAL A 377 12.10 20.51 -2.50
C VAL A 377 11.93 19.86 -1.11
N GLY A 378 10.78 19.23 -0.86
CA GLY A 378 10.48 18.53 0.39
C GLY A 378 10.22 19.47 1.57
N TRP A 379 10.92 19.23 2.67
CA TRP A 379 10.86 20.04 3.88
C TRP A 379 11.54 21.41 3.72
N ARG A 380 12.46 21.54 2.75
CA ARG A 380 13.21 22.78 2.45
C ARG A 380 13.92 23.35 3.69
N GLY A 381 14.34 22.47 4.59
CA GLY A 381 15.10 22.80 5.78
C GLY A 381 16.58 22.95 5.47
N GLU A 382 17.40 22.96 6.53
CA GLU A 382 18.84 23.09 6.39
C GLU A 382 19.48 21.88 5.71
N LEU A 383 18.95 20.68 5.98
CA LEU A 383 19.43 19.43 5.38
C LEU A 383 19.34 19.49 3.86
N GLU A 384 18.16 19.88 3.35
CA GLU A 384 17.92 19.96 1.91
C GLU A 384 18.75 21.08 1.25
N ARG A 385 18.97 22.20 1.96
CA ARG A 385 19.82 23.30 1.45
C ARG A 385 21.28 22.88 1.32
N GLN A 386 21.85 22.23 2.33
CA GLN A 386 23.24 21.75 2.26
C GLN A 386 23.41 20.65 1.22
N ALA A 387 22.41 19.75 1.08
CA ALA A 387 22.41 18.74 0.03
C ALA A 387 22.34 19.33 -1.38
N VAL A 388 21.52 20.38 -1.59
CA VAL A 388 21.48 21.14 -2.85
C VAL A 388 22.83 21.78 -3.15
N GLU A 389 23.50 22.38 -2.17
CA GLU A 389 24.81 23.02 -2.35
C GLU A 389 25.93 22.01 -2.64
N ALA A 390 25.91 20.86 -1.95
CA ALA A 390 26.88 19.78 -2.15
C ALA A 390 26.65 19.02 -3.48
N GLY A 391 25.40 18.94 -3.93
CA GLY A 391 24.98 18.21 -5.11
C GLY A 391 25.39 16.73 -5.03
N GLU A 392 26.08 16.24 -6.06
CA GLU A 392 26.56 14.85 -6.09
C GLU A 392 27.57 14.49 -4.99
N LYS A 393 28.18 15.48 -4.33
CA LYS A 393 29.09 15.25 -3.20
C LYS A 393 28.35 14.98 -1.88
N TRP A 394 27.03 15.11 -1.84
CA TRP A 394 26.25 14.71 -0.68
C TRP A 394 26.22 13.18 -0.58
N GLU A 395 26.80 12.65 0.48
CA GLU A 395 26.96 11.21 0.67
C GLU A 395 25.67 10.55 1.17
N PRO A 396 25.42 9.26 0.84
CA PRO A 396 24.29 8.52 1.37
C PRO A 396 24.28 8.52 2.90
N PHE A 397 23.11 8.78 3.49
CA PHE A 397 22.91 8.87 4.94
C PHE A 397 23.74 9.96 5.65
N GLN A 398 24.24 10.94 4.91
CA GLN A 398 24.90 12.10 5.50
C GLN A 398 23.91 12.91 6.35
N THR A 399 24.35 13.31 7.54
CA THR A 399 23.64 14.23 8.44
C THR A 399 24.14 15.66 8.27
N LEU A 400 23.42 16.62 8.84
CA LEU A 400 23.92 17.99 8.98
C LEU A 400 25.27 18.01 9.69
N SER A 401 26.21 18.82 9.15
CA SER A 401 27.51 19.07 9.76
C SER A 401 27.46 20.08 10.91
#